data_AF-A0A1H4EV10-F1
#
_entry.id   AF-A0A1H4EV10-F1
#
_cell.length_a   1.000
_cell.length_b   1.000
_cell.length_c   1.000
_cell.angle_alpha   90.00
_cell.angle_beta   90.00
_cell.angle_gamma   90.00
#
_symmetry.space_group_name_H-M   'P 1'
#
loop_
_entity.id
_entity.type
_entity.pdbx_description
1 polymer ?
#
loop_
_entity_poly.entity_id
_entity_poly.type
_entity_poly.pdbx_seq_one_letter_code
_entity_poly.pdbx_strand_id
1 'polypeptide(L)'
;MGSILTNMGEMVALKSLRGANADLGQAQSAASSGLAISTARDNAAIWSVASVLRSDESWISGAMDSMALGGATVGMARQVAERATALLTDMKERIVLAQGRNVDRLKIDADIQTMKEALRDVINGADFNGFNLLEDARPDTLTIVTGATRSPAGLEVAALQVERRVMTPRVRRDDRGGRSGQRHPHSGRRLGA
;
A
#
# COMPACT_ATOMS: atom_id res chain seq x y z
N MET A 1 -12.80 -78.09 7.50
CA MET A 1 -11.62 -78.82 6.98
C MET A 1 -10.97 -77.94 5.93
N GLY A 2 -9.81 -77.35 6.24
CA GLY A 2 -9.01 -76.65 5.24
C GLY A 2 -8.30 -77.68 4.37
N SER A 3 -8.43 -77.56 3.05
CA SER A 3 -7.67 -78.37 2.11
C SER A 3 -6.18 -78.00 2.23
N ILE A 4 -5.29 -78.98 2.08
CA ILE A 4 -3.82 -78.77 2.03
C ILE A 4 -3.44 -77.70 0.99
N LEU A 5 -4.26 -77.55 -0.06
CA LEU A 5 -4.03 -76.61 -1.16
C LEU A 5 -4.75 -75.26 -0.98
N THR A 6 -5.70 -75.14 -0.05
CA THR A 6 -6.44 -73.88 0.15
C THR A 6 -6.97 -73.81 1.57
N ASN A 7 -6.26 -73.06 2.42
CA ASN A 7 -6.69 -72.79 3.79
C ASN A 7 -7.37 -71.41 3.84
N MET A 8 -8.71 -71.40 3.93
CA MET A 8 -9.49 -70.17 4.02
C MET A 8 -9.13 -69.32 5.24
N GLY A 9 -8.70 -69.93 6.36
CA GLY A 9 -8.29 -69.18 7.56
C GLY A 9 -7.07 -68.31 7.31
N GLU A 10 -6.06 -68.86 6.63
CA GLU A 10 -4.85 -68.13 6.23
C GLU A 10 -5.14 -67.06 5.17
N MET A 11 -6.06 -67.30 4.24
CA MET A 11 -6.48 -66.27 3.28
C MET A 11 -7.19 -65.09 3.96
N VAL A 12 -8.00 -65.35 4.99
CA VAL A 12 -8.66 -64.31 5.79
C VAL A 12 -7.63 -63.54 6.62
N ALA A 13 -6.68 -64.25 7.24
CA ALA A 13 -5.59 -63.64 7.97
C ALA A 13 -4.71 -62.76 7.05
N LEU A 14 -4.37 -63.25 5.85
CA LEU A 14 -3.60 -62.48 4.86
C LEU A 14 -4.38 -61.26 4.35
N LYS A 15 -5.69 -61.36 4.16
CA LYS A 15 -6.55 -60.21 3.82
C LYS A 15 -6.57 -59.17 4.94
N SER A 16 -6.66 -59.63 6.20
CA SER A 16 -6.58 -58.77 7.38
C SER A 16 -5.21 -58.08 7.50
N LEU A 17 -4.12 -58.83 7.30
CA LEU A 17 -2.75 -58.30 7.33
C LEU A 17 -2.50 -57.28 6.21
N ARG A 18 -3.02 -57.53 5.00
CA ARG A 18 -2.97 -56.55 3.90
C ARG A 18 -3.78 -55.29 4.23
N GLY A 19 -4.91 -55.43 4.92
CA GLY A 19 -5.69 -54.30 5.45
C GLY A 19 -4.89 -53.49 6.46
N ALA A 20 -4.36 -54.15 7.50
CA ALA A 20 -3.57 -53.50 8.54
C ALA A 20 -2.31 -52.79 7.99
N ASN A 21 -1.62 -53.38 7.00
CA ASN A 21 -0.49 -52.73 6.33
C ASN A 21 -0.91 -51.50 5.51
N ALA A 22 -2.08 -51.53 4.86
CA ALA A 22 -2.60 -50.38 4.13
C ALA A 22 -2.96 -49.23 5.09
N ASP A 23 -3.64 -49.53 6.20
CA ASP A 23 -3.99 -48.56 7.24
C ASP A 23 -2.75 -47.94 7.87
N LEU A 24 -1.70 -48.73 8.12
CA LEU A 24 -0.44 -48.26 8.68
C LEU A 24 0.31 -47.31 7.72
N GLY A 25 0.32 -47.62 6.42
CA GLY A 25 0.87 -46.72 5.39
C GLY A 25 0.11 -45.38 5.31
N GLN A 26 -1.20 -45.39 5.50
CA GLN A 26 -2.03 -44.19 5.51
C GLN A 26 -1.78 -43.35 6.78
N ALA A 27 -1.72 -44.00 7.95
CA ALA A 27 -1.40 -43.35 9.22
C ALA A 27 0.01 -42.73 9.20
N GLN A 28 1.01 -43.43 8.62
CA GLN A 28 2.36 -42.89 8.46
C GLN A 28 2.39 -41.68 7.52
N SER A 29 1.60 -41.72 6.44
CA SER A 29 1.47 -40.58 5.50
C SER A 29 0.78 -39.37 6.16
N ALA A 30 -0.26 -39.60 6.96
CA ALA A 30 -0.93 -38.56 7.74
C ALA A 30 -0.01 -37.98 8.82
N ALA A 31 0.77 -38.83 9.51
CA ALA A 31 1.75 -38.40 10.50
C ALA A 31 2.88 -37.58 9.87
N SER A 32 3.37 -37.98 8.69
CA SER A 32 4.45 -37.26 7.99
C SER A 32 3.98 -35.94 7.36
N SER A 33 2.75 -35.86 6.87
CA SER A 33 2.21 -34.65 6.25
C SER A 33 1.50 -33.72 7.24
N GLY A 34 1.16 -34.22 8.43
CA GLY A 34 0.30 -33.53 9.39
C GLY A 34 -1.15 -33.36 8.93
N LEU A 35 -1.52 -33.91 7.76
CA LEU A 35 -2.84 -33.75 7.15
C LEU A 35 -3.61 -35.07 7.26
N ALA A 36 -4.83 -35.00 7.81
CA ALA A 36 -5.75 -36.14 7.80
C ALA A 36 -6.18 -36.54 6.37
N ILE A 37 -6.22 -35.57 5.44
CA ILE A 37 -6.53 -35.76 4.02
C ILE A 37 -5.43 -35.11 3.21
N SER A 38 -4.51 -35.93 2.69
CA SER A 38 -3.35 -35.48 1.94
C SER A 38 -3.69 -35.26 0.46
N THR A 39 -4.57 -36.10 -0.11
CA THR A 39 -4.88 -36.06 -1.54
C THR A 39 -6.37 -35.84 -1.81
N ALA A 40 -6.68 -35.25 -2.98
CA ALA A 40 -8.05 -35.08 -3.45
C ALA A 40 -8.80 -36.41 -3.67
N ARG A 41 -8.06 -37.54 -3.73
CA ARG A 41 -8.65 -38.88 -3.87
C ARG A 41 -9.27 -39.38 -2.57
N ASP A 42 -8.76 -38.95 -1.42
CA ASP A 42 -9.23 -39.41 -0.11
C ASP A 42 -10.52 -38.68 0.31
N ASN A 43 -10.61 -37.38 0.05
CA ASN A 43 -11.83 -36.60 0.17
C ASN A 43 -11.72 -35.30 -0.64
N ALA A 44 -12.28 -35.29 -1.86
CA ALA A 44 -12.19 -34.14 -2.75
C ALA A 44 -12.82 -32.86 -2.15
N ALA A 45 -13.92 -32.99 -1.41
CA ALA A 45 -14.61 -31.86 -0.81
C ALA A 45 -13.74 -31.19 0.26
N ILE A 46 -13.28 -31.94 1.26
CA ILE A 46 -12.45 -31.38 2.34
C ILE A 46 -11.09 -30.91 1.81
N TRP A 47 -10.48 -31.66 0.89
CA TRP A 47 -9.21 -31.26 0.30
C TRP A 47 -9.33 -29.95 -0.49
N SER A 48 -10.43 -29.75 -1.22
CA SER A 48 -10.68 -28.50 -1.96
C SER A 48 -10.85 -27.31 -1.02
N VAL A 49 -11.64 -27.46 0.06
CA VAL A 49 -11.83 -26.40 1.07
C VAL A 49 -10.51 -26.09 1.78
N ALA A 50 -9.75 -27.10 2.19
CA ALA A 50 -8.46 -26.92 2.84
C ALA A 50 -7.42 -26.25 1.91
N SER A 51 -7.46 -26.56 0.61
CA SER A 51 -6.59 -25.91 -0.38
C SER A 51 -6.95 -24.45 -0.62
N VAL A 52 -8.26 -24.12 -0.60
CA VAL A 52 -8.72 -22.73 -0.60
C VAL A 52 -8.24 -22.01 0.65
N LEU A 53 -8.41 -22.59 1.84
CA LEU A 53 -7.95 -21.98 3.10
C LEU A 53 -6.44 -21.74 3.14
N ARG A 54 -5.62 -22.71 2.69
CA ARG A 54 -4.16 -22.51 2.59
C ARG A 54 -3.78 -21.41 1.60
N SER A 55 -4.50 -21.33 0.48
CA SER A 55 -4.32 -20.24 -0.47
C SER A 55 -4.72 -18.90 0.15
N ASP A 56 -5.80 -18.85 0.92
CA ASP A 56 -6.26 -17.61 1.58
C ASP A 56 -5.25 -17.13 2.64
N GLU A 57 -4.64 -18.05 3.40
CA GLU A 57 -3.56 -17.74 4.35
C GLU A 57 -2.36 -17.05 3.68
N SER A 58 -1.85 -17.64 2.59
CA SER A 58 -0.72 -17.07 1.84
C SER A 58 -1.04 -15.68 1.29
N TRP A 59 -2.26 -15.47 0.81
CA TRP A 59 -2.72 -14.17 0.31
C TRP A 59 -2.85 -13.12 1.42
N ILE A 60 -3.41 -13.49 2.57
CA ILE A 60 -3.52 -12.59 3.73
C ILE A 60 -2.14 -12.18 4.22
N SER A 61 -1.19 -13.14 4.30
CA SER A 61 0.20 -12.83 4.67
C SER A 61 0.81 -11.82 3.70
N GLY A 62 0.68 -12.04 2.39
CA GLY A 62 1.20 -11.10 1.38
C GLY A 62 0.54 -9.71 1.44
N ALA A 63 -0.77 -9.65 1.74
CA ALA A 63 -1.47 -8.39 1.95
C ALA A 63 -0.98 -7.66 3.21
N MET A 64 -0.73 -8.39 4.31
CA MET A 64 -0.16 -7.81 5.53
C MET A 64 1.23 -7.22 5.28
N ASP A 65 2.09 -7.92 4.54
CA ASP A 65 3.42 -7.43 4.18
C ASP A 65 3.33 -6.16 3.32
N SER A 66 2.41 -6.13 2.33
CA SER A 66 2.16 -4.96 1.50
C SER A 66 1.66 -3.77 2.33
N MET A 67 0.75 -4.00 3.28
CA MET A 67 0.24 -2.97 4.19
C MET A 67 1.33 -2.45 5.14
N ALA A 68 2.19 -3.33 5.66
CA ALA A 68 3.31 -2.95 6.50
C ALA A 68 4.30 -2.06 5.73
N LEU A 69 4.62 -2.44 4.48
CA LEU A 69 5.45 -1.66 3.59
C LEU A 69 4.84 -0.28 3.27
N GLY A 70 3.55 -0.26 2.93
CA GLY A 70 2.82 0.97 2.64
C GLY A 70 2.74 1.90 3.86
N GLY A 71 2.46 1.34 5.04
CA GLY A 71 2.44 2.08 6.30
C GLY A 71 3.80 2.68 6.65
N ALA A 72 4.90 1.94 6.46
CA ALA A 72 6.26 2.45 6.65
C ALA A 72 6.58 3.62 5.69
N THR A 73 6.20 3.48 4.41
CA THR A 73 6.38 4.51 3.37
C THR A 73 5.65 5.81 3.76
N VAL A 74 4.37 5.70 4.14
CA VAL A 74 3.57 6.85 4.56
C VAL A 74 4.07 7.46 5.87
N GLY A 75 4.51 6.63 6.83
CA GLY A 75 5.08 7.07 8.10
C GLY A 75 6.36 7.88 7.91
N MET A 76 7.24 7.42 7.03
CA MET A 76 8.43 8.18 6.63
C MET A 76 7.99 9.51 6.00
N ALA A 77 7.09 9.48 5.01
CA ALA A 77 6.69 10.68 4.27
C ALA A 77 6.09 11.74 5.22
N ARG A 78 5.33 11.30 6.22
CA ARG A 78 4.84 12.16 7.29
C ARG A 78 5.99 12.79 8.09
N GLN A 79 6.97 12.01 8.53
CA GLN A 79 8.11 12.52 9.30
C GLN A 79 8.89 13.59 8.51
N VAL A 80 9.11 13.36 7.22
CA VAL A 80 9.76 14.35 6.35
C VAL A 80 8.87 15.57 6.14
N ALA A 81 7.56 15.41 5.95
CA ALA A 81 6.63 16.53 5.84
C ALA A 81 6.62 17.40 7.12
N GLU A 82 6.70 16.80 8.31
CA GLU A 82 6.83 17.53 9.58
C GLU A 82 8.14 18.35 9.62
N ARG A 83 9.28 17.76 9.24
CA ARG A 83 10.57 18.46 9.14
C ARG A 83 10.55 19.59 8.10
N ALA A 84 9.96 19.33 6.94
CA ALA A 84 9.78 20.31 5.87
C ALA A 84 8.94 21.50 6.36
N THR A 85 7.89 21.24 7.13
CA THR A 85 7.03 22.29 7.70
C THR A 85 7.78 23.15 8.72
N ALA A 86 8.65 22.55 9.55
CA ALA A 86 9.52 23.30 10.46
C ALA A 86 10.48 24.23 9.70
N LEU A 87 11.20 23.70 8.70
CA LEU A 87 12.11 24.50 7.86
C LEU A 87 11.38 25.65 7.13
N LEU A 88 10.15 25.41 6.65
CA LEU A 88 9.33 26.45 6.02
C LEU A 88 8.88 27.53 7.01
N THR A 89 8.66 27.15 8.28
CA THR A 89 8.33 28.10 9.34
C THR A 89 9.53 29.00 9.65
N ASP A 90 10.72 28.42 9.81
CA ASP A 90 11.96 29.17 10.02
C ASP A 90 12.27 30.10 8.84
N MET A 91 12.08 29.62 7.60
CA MET A 91 12.21 30.46 6.40
C MET A 91 11.24 31.64 6.43
N LYS A 92 9.99 31.43 6.83
CA LYS A 92 8.99 32.50 6.95
C LYS A 92 9.42 33.54 7.97
N GLU A 93 9.94 33.13 9.13
CA GLU A 93 10.45 34.05 10.15
C GLU A 93 11.61 34.91 9.60
N ARG A 94 12.56 34.29 8.89
CA ARG A 94 13.66 35.01 8.24
C ARG A 94 13.16 36.01 7.19
N ILE A 95 12.17 35.63 6.39
CA ILE A 95 11.55 36.53 5.40
C ILE A 95 10.87 37.73 6.09
N VAL A 96 10.19 37.51 7.22
CA VAL A 96 9.58 38.61 7.99
C VAL A 96 10.65 39.53 8.57
N LEU A 97 11.75 38.99 9.10
CA LEU A 97 12.89 39.79 9.57
C LEU A 97 13.51 40.63 8.44
N ALA A 98 13.56 40.10 7.22
CA ALA A 98 14.05 40.83 6.04
C ALA A 98 13.21 42.08 5.68
N GLN A 99 11.96 42.15 6.15
CA GLN A 99 11.08 43.31 5.93
C GLN A 99 11.37 44.49 6.88
N GLY A 100 12.21 44.30 7.90
CA GLY A 100 12.62 45.37 8.82
C GLY A 100 13.43 46.49 8.14
N ARG A 101 13.47 47.69 8.76
CA ARG A 101 14.43 48.76 8.40
C ARG A 101 15.75 48.47 9.13
N ASN A 102 16.90 48.58 8.44
CA ASN A 102 18.27 48.26 8.90
C ASN A 102 18.69 46.77 8.95
N VAL A 103 18.13 45.91 8.09
CA VAL A 103 18.60 44.51 7.96
C VAL A 103 19.42 44.30 6.69
N ASP A 104 20.42 43.42 6.77
CA ASP A 104 21.24 42.99 5.63
C ASP A 104 20.49 41.91 4.83
N ARG A 105 19.78 42.34 3.80
CA ARG A 105 18.94 41.47 2.96
C ARG A 105 19.75 40.45 2.17
N LEU A 106 20.98 40.76 1.80
CA LEU A 106 21.83 39.84 1.02
C LEU A 106 22.20 38.61 1.85
N LYS A 107 22.51 38.81 3.14
CA LYS A 107 22.76 37.69 4.06
C LYS A 107 21.51 36.85 4.30
N ILE A 108 20.35 37.49 4.49
CA ILE A 108 19.09 36.76 4.70
C ILE A 108 18.69 35.97 3.46
N ASP A 109 18.87 36.53 2.26
CA ASP A 109 18.60 35.82 1.01
C ASP A 109 19.52 34.61 0.82
N ALA A 110 20.82 34.74 1.11
CA ALA A 110 21.76 33.62 1.08
C ALA A 110 21.34 32.50 2.05
N ASP A 111 20.96 32.88 3.26
CA ASP A 111 20.44 32.00 4.29
C ASP A 111 19.15 31.27 3.87
N ILE A 112 18.24 31.95 3.17
CA ILE A 112 17.02 31.35 2.61
C ILE A 112 17.36 30.37 1.48
N GLN A 113 18.36 30.65 0.64
CA GLN A 113 18.77 29.68 -0.40
C GLN A 113 19.31 28.40 0.23
N THR A 114 20.19 28.50 1.23
CA THR A 114 20.70 27.33 1.97
C THR A 114 19.56 26.52 2.59
N MET A 115 18.56 27.19 3.18
CA MET A 115 17.38 26.50 3.74
C MET A 115 16.52 25.81 2.66
N LYS A 116 16.43 26.38 1.46
CA LYS A 116 15.74 25.75 0.33
C LYS A 116 16.49 24.53 -0.18
N GLU A 117 17.82 24.57 -0.20
CA GLU A 117 18.66 23.41 -0.55
C GLU A 117 18.50 22.30 0.50
N ALA A 118 18.62 22.63 1.79
CA ALA A 118 18.38 21.67 2.87
C ALA A 118 16.95 21.07 2.82
N LEU A 119 15.94 21.86 2.47
CA LEU A 119 14.58 21.36 2.27
C LEU A 119 14.49 20.36 1.12
N ARG A 120 15.18 20.64 0.00
CA ARG A 120 15.25 19.69 -1.13
C ARG A 120 15.94 18.40 -0.73
N ASP A 121 17.04 18.48 0.02
CA ASP A 121 17.75 17.29 0.49
C ASP A 121 16.90 16.45 1.45
N VAL A 122 16.14 17.10 2.33
CA VAL A 122 15.20 16.44 3.24
C VAL A 122 14.06 15.77 2.48
N ILE A 123 13.54 16.40 1.42
CA ILE A 123 12.53 15.80 0.53
C ILE A 123 13.11 14.65 -0.28
N ASN A 124 14.33 14.77 -0.80
CA ASN A 124 14.98 13.70 -1.59
C ASN A 124 15.35 12.50 -0.71
N GLY A 125 15.68 12.74 0.56
CA GLY A 125 15.92 11.68 1.55
C GLY A 125 14.66 10.92 1.95
N ALA A 126 13.49 11.29 1.41
CA ALA A 126 12.22 10.64 1.67
C ALA A 126 11.97 9.37 0.83
N ASP A 127 12.98 8.89 0.10
CA ASP A 127 12.86 7.69 -0.70
C ASP A 127 12.69 6.44 0.17
N PHE A 128 11.64 5.68 -0.10
CA PHE A 128 11.47 4.37 0.47
C PHE A 128 11.16 3.36 -0.64
N ASN A 129 12.11 2.45 -0.86
CA ASN A 129 12.08 1.45 -1.94
C ASN A 129 11.91 2.08 -3.35
N GLY A 130 12.56 3.22 -3.61
CA GLY A 130 12.46 3.91 -4.90
C GLY A 130 11.16 4.68 -5.10
N PHE A 131 10.36 4.83 -4.04
CA PHE A 131 9.10 5.57 -4.06
C PHE A 131 9.18 6.75 -3.09
N ASN A 132 9.01 7.96 -3.61
CA ASN A 132 8.99 9.18 -2.83
C ASN A 132 7.63 9.87 -2.97
N LEU A 133 6.84 9.89 -1.90
CA LEU A 133 5.50 10.52 -1.88
C LEU A 133 5.55 12.06 -1.93
N LEU A 134 6.73 12.65 -1.72
CA LEU A 134 6.92 14.10 -1.60
C LEU A 134 7.59 14.70 -2.84
N GLU A 135 8.15 13.87 -3.71
CA GLU A 135 8.77 14.30 -4.97
C GLU A 135 7.78 14.19 -6.15
N ASP A 136 8.02 14.99 -7.19
CA ASP A 136 7.21 15.01 -8.41
C ASP A 136 7.66 13.95 -9.45
N ALA A 137 8.65 13.12 -9.10
CA ALA A 137 9.14 12.02 -9.92
C ALA A 137 8.32 10.75 -9.64
N ARG A 138 7.51 10.36 -10.63
CA ARG A 138 6.67 9.14 -10.77
C ARG A 138 6.97 7.93 -9.85
N PRO A 139 5.97 7.06 -9.57
CA PRO A 139 4.52 7.20 -9.78
C PRO A 139 3.84 8.12 -8.76
N ASP A 140 2.73 8.77 -9.14
CA ASP A 140 2.00 9.70 -8.26
C ASP A 140 1.13 9.00 -7.19
N THR A 141 1.00 7.68 -7.29
CA THR A 141 0.09 6.87 -6.49
C THR A 141 0.79 5.64 -5.95
N LEU A 142 0.90 5.53 -4.63
CA LEU A 142 1.33 4.31 -3.96
C LEU A 142 0.14 3.36 -3.88
N THR A 143 0.24 2.20 -4.52
CA THR A 143 -0.78 1.15 -4.46
C THR A 143 -0.38 0.14 -3.39
N ILE A 144 -1.19 0.04 -2.34
CA ILE A 144 -1.01 -0.89 -1.24
C ILE A 144 -2.05 -1.99 -1.42
N VAL A 145 -1.63 -3.25 -1.59
CA VAL A 145 -2.57 -4.36 -1.69
C VAL A 145 -3.07 -4.69 -0.29
N THR A 146 -4.38 -4.63 -0.08
CA THR A 146 -5.00 -4.83 1.25
C THR A 146 -5.71 -6.18 1.36
N GLY A 147 -5.90 -6.88 0.24
CA GLY A 147 -6.48 -8.21 0.23
C GLY A 147 -6.96 -8.63 -1.15
N ALA A 148 -7.67 -9.75 -1.21
CA ALA A 148 -8.35 -10.17 -2.42
C ALA A 148 -9.64 -10.93 -2.07
N THR A 149 -10.67 -10.75 -2.88
CA THR A 149 -11.95 -11.45 -2.76
C THR A 149 -12.09 -12.44 -3.92
N ARG A 150 -12.56 -13.66 -3.62
CA ARG A 150 -12.90 -14.64 -4.64
C ARG A 150 -14.30 -14.31 -5.20
N SER A 151 -14.39 -14.11 -6.51
CA SER A 151 -15.61 -13.87 -7.27
C SER A 151 -15.83 -15.04 -8.24
N PRO A 152 -17.08 -15.33 -8.68
CA PRO A 152 -17.33 -16.31 -9.74
C PRO A 152 -16.57 -16.02 -11.05
N ALA A 153 -16.17 -14.77 -11.26
CA ALA A 153 -15.38 -14.33 -12.42
C ALA A 153 -13.86 -14.47 -12.23
N GLY A 154 -13.37 -14.80 -11.02
CA GLY A 154 -11.95 -14.90 -10.71
C GLY A 154 -11.58 -14.26 -9.38
N LEU A 155 -10.31 -13.90 -9.22
CA LEU A 155 -9.82 -13.24 -8.02
C LEU A 155 -9.82 -11.72 -8.21
N GLU A 156 -10.52 -10.99 -7.37
CA GLU A 156 -10.53 -9.52 -7.34
C GLU A 156 -9.56 -9.05 -6.26
N VAL A 157 -8.58 -8.22 -6.62
CA VAL A 157 -7.61 -7.68 -5.67
C VAL A 157 -8.16 -6.37 -5.10
N ALA A 158 -8.23 -6.28 -3.77
CA ALA A 158 -8.50 -5.06 -3.05
C ALA A 158 -7.18 -4.31 -2.81
N ALA A 159 -7.14 -3.05 -3.22
CA ALA A 159 -5.98 -2.19 -3.01
C ALA A 159 -6.40 -0.81 -2.51
N LEU A 160 -5.57 -0.24 -1.65
CA LEU A 160 -5.64 1.14 -1.19
C LEU A 160 -4.67 1.98 -2.01
N GLN A 161 -5.19 3.03 -2.64
CA GLN A 161 -4.40 3.98 -3.41
C GLN A 161 -4.14 5.23 -2.56
N VAL A 162 -2.87 5.51 -2.28
CA VAL A 162 -2.45 6.76 -1.65
C VAL A 162 -1.98 7.70 -2.74
N GLU A 163 -2.77 8.72 -3.01
CA GLU A 163 -2.44 9.76 -3.98
C GLU A 163 -1.58 10.88 -3.35
N ARG A 164 -0.61 11.38 -4.10
CA ARG A 164 0.10 12.62 -3.76
C ARG A 164 -0.85 13.81 -3.84
N ARG A 165 -1.06 14.52 -2.71
CA ARG A 165 -1.75 15.81 -2.72
C ARG A 165 -0.73 16.95 -2.74
N VAL A 166 -0.54 17.58 -3.90
CA VAL A 166 0.37 18.71 -4.07
C VAL A 166 -0.04 19.89 -3.17
N MET A 167 0.81 20.25 -2.20
CA MET A 167 0.65 21.48 -1.42
C MET A 167 1.09 22.68 -2.25
N THR A 168 0.23 23.18 -3.15
CA THR A 168 0.46 24.50 -3.75
C THR A 168 0.27 25.58 -2.69
N PRO A 169 1.30 26.39 -2.36
CA PRO A 169 1.15 27.48 -1.40
C PRO A 169 0.22 28.55 -1.98
N ARG A 170 -0.98 28.67 -1.40
CA ARG A 170 -1.97 29.68 -1.80
C ARG A 170 -1.57 31.02 -1.18
N VAL A 171 -0.69 31.77 -1.83
CA VAL A 171 -0.44 33.16 -1.47
C VAL A 171 -1.69 33.96 -1.81
N ARG A 172 -2.53 34.23 -0.80
CA ARG A 172 -3.57 35.27 -0.91
C ARG A 172 -2.84 36.61 -1.05
N ARG A 173 -2.65 37.07 -2.30
CA ARG A 173 -2.59 38.52 -2.54
C ARG A 173 -3.98 39.05 -2.20
N ASP A 174 -4.11 39.63 -1.01
CA ASP A 174 -5.26 40.42 -0.62
C ASP A 174 -5.25 41.69 -1.51
N ASP A 175 -5.82 41.60 -2.71
CA ASP A 175 -6.14 42.76 -3.55
C ASP A 175 -7.33 43.51 -2.92
N ARG A 176 -7.08 44.18 -1.79
CA ARG A 176 -7.96 45.24 -1.26
C ARG A 176 -7.41 46.59 -1.70
N GLY A 177 -7.73 46.94 -2.95
CA GLY A 177 -7.40 48.21 -3.57
C GLY A 177 -8.45 48.63 -4.61
N GLY A 178 -9.65 48.98 -4.14
CA GLY A 178 -10.53 49.98 -4.75
C GLY A 178 -10.94 49.83 -6.23
N ARG A 179 -11.92 48.97 -6.52
CA ARG A 179 -12.85 49.20 -7.65
C ARG A 179 -13.99 50.10 -7.17
N SER A 180 -13.80 51.41 -7.23
CA SER A 180 -14.91 52.37 -7.32
C SER A 180 -15.10 52.75 -8.79
N GLY A 181 -16.30 52.49 -9.31
CA GLY A 181 -16.61 52.77 -10.72
C GLY A 181 -17.72 51.90 -11.29
N GLN A 182 -18.82 51.73 -10.56
CA GLN A 182 -20.10 51.40 -11.18
C GLN A 182 -20.48 52.53 -12.14
N ARG A 183 -20.61 52.25 -13.44
CA ARG A 183 -21.58 52.92 -14.29
C ARG A 183 -22.30 51.87 -15.16
N HIS A 184 -23.62 51.89 -15.03
CA HIS A 184 -24.63 51.04 -15.67
C HIS A 184 -24.51 50.97 -17.20
N PRO A 185 -25.02 49.89 -17.86
CA PRO A 185 -25.32 49.90 -19.27
C PRO A 185 -26.77 50.38 -19.48
N HIS A 186 -26.97 51.49 -20.20
CA HIS A 186 -28.26 51.76 -20.83
C HIS A 186 -28.10 52.32 -22.24
N SER A 187 -29.04 51.88 -23.06
CA SER A 187 -29.18 51.97 -24.51
C SER A 187 -29.13 53.37 -25.11
N GLY A 188 -28.76 53.46 -26.40
CA GLY A 188 -29.26 54.54 -27.27
C GLY A 188 -28.35 55.06 -28.37
N ARG A 189 -28.66 54.67 -29.62
CA ARG A 189 -28.66 55.47 -30.86
C ARG A 189 -27.33 56.04 -31.43
N ARG A 190 -27.06 55.55 -32.64
CA ARG A 190 -26.95 56.27 -33.94
C ARG A 190 -25.63 56.95 -34.35
N LEU A 191 -25.38 56.77 -35.67
CA LEU A 191 -24.61 57.58 -36.63
C LEU A 191 -23.08 57.47 -36.47
N GLY A 192 -22.27 57.13 -37.47
CA GLY A 192 -22.42 57.27 -38.92
C GLY A 192 -21.37 58.28 -39.42
N ALA A 193 -20.22 57.78 -39.86
CA ALA A 193 -19.28 58.30 -40.85
C ALA A 193 -17.99 57.48 -40.77
#